data_AF-A0A7W1CIM9-F1
#
_entry.id   AF-A0A7W1CIM9-F1
#
_cell.length_a   1.000
_cell.length_b   1.000
_cell.length_c   1.000
_cell.angle_alpha   90.00
_cell.angle_beta   90.00
_cell.angle_gamma   90.00
#
_symmetry.space_group_name_H-M   'P 1'
#
loop_
_entity.id
_entity.type
_entity.pdbx_description
1 polymer ?
#
loop_
_entity_poly.entity_id
_entity_poly.type
_entity_poly.pdbx_seq_one_letter_code
_entity_poly.pdbx_strand_id
1 'polypeptide(L)'
;MISKENSLEKQVQSLALIGPFMLLVTLITLLISPSHQQLHLPLIAVSGILICWKWKMQGLFSSLALLTIALFYQLFFNSPPERIFWELLVAAAIALTFSITALSFKEVEEVLCEAQQESTSTKHQFHNLNDQIQKLEEQCNSELNHVNQDTAKSELLRKKLDEQIALTQASEQVAEKIREKMNGISLQNESLLRELFQKRHECDKLSHSLAEQIELTQMELDDQKKAYETLHEAKKTLELKHQNEIEALKETISFNKTSQSSLEANLNLIEALREEKKVTAERHYKEIEDLHEMISSLKESQVDLEKEKNSLNTLKQENKTAEDIHNKEIKTLQETISSLKASLCGQEDYANLIETLKEEKKATEERHQKDIETLQGTIFSLKTSDNGHEAHKKALDIFKEEKKSTEELHFKEIEALHETISSLKAFKTELEKQNGSLKSLKEEKKATEKRHLKDIEALQKQISMLKTSARPEKNSPSSSRSSTEQTQDQSKPNQKLKGKGSKTNNWANTILSRWSEPEDQPQ
;
A
#
# COMPACT_ATOMS: atom_id res chain seq x y z
N MET A 1 56.11 -32.19 6.45
CA MET A 1 55.12 -31.09 6.38
C MET A 1 53.89 -31.49 5.59
N ILE A 2 54.01 -31.86 4.31
CA ILE A 2 52.96 -32.34 3.37
C ILE A 2 51.71 -33.01 3.99
N SER A 3 51.85 -33.92 4.97
CA SER A 3 50.70 -34.59 5.60
C SER A 3 49.80 -33.66 6.44
N LYS A 4 50.29 -32.52 6.95
CA LYS A 4 49.49 -31.54 7.71
C LYS A 4 48.75 -30.57 6.79
N GLU A 5 49.40 -30.04 5.74
CA GLU A 5 48.77 -29.21 4.70
C GLU A 5 47.51 -29.88 4.14
N ASN A 6 47.65 -31.14 3.69
CA ASN A 6 46.55 -31.94 3.15
C ASN A 6 45.39 -32.21 4.13
N SER A 7 45.56 -31.93 5.43
CA SER A 7 44.49 -32.02 6.43
C SER A 7 43.78 -30.69 6.67
N LEU A 8 44.52 -29.58 6.65
CA LEU A 8 44.00 -28.22 6.78
C LEU A 8 43.16 -27.84 5.55
N GLU A 9 43.66 -28.06 4.34
CA GLU A 9 42.90 -27.77 3.11
C GLU A 9 41.55 -28.50 3.08
N LYS A 10 41.50 -29.76 3.51
CA LYS A 10 40.27 -30.55 3.57
C LYS A 10 39.29 -30.03 4.62
N GLN A 11 39.79 -29.57 5.77
CA GLN A 11 38.95 -28.93 6.79
C GLN A 11 38.37 -27.61 6.27
N VAL A 12 39.20 -26.74 5.69
CA VAL A 12 38.77 -25.46 5.10
C VAL A 12 37.77 -25.66 3.96
N GLN A 13 38.00 -26.62 3.06
CA GLN A 13 37.05 -26.97 2.00
C GLN A 13 35.71 -27.48 2.57
N SER A 14 35.74 -28.27 3.65
CA SER A 14 34.51 -28.74 4.31
C SER A 14 33.73 -27.62 5.02
N LEU A 15 34.42 -26.65 5.63
CA LEU A 15 33.81 -25.47 6.25
C LEU A 15 33.21 -24.52 5.20
N ALA A 16 33.93 -24.27 4.11
CA ALA A 16 33.44 -23.45 2.98
C ALA A 16 32.13 -24.00 2.39
N LEU A 17 31.95 -25.32 2.38
CA LEU A 17 30.76 -25.97 1.85
C LEU A 17 29.56 -25.94 2.81
N ILE A 18 29.78 -25.74 4.12
CA ILE A 18 28.74 -25.94 5.14
C ILE A 18 27.66 -24.86 5.11
N GLY A 19 28.03 -23.60 4.86
CA GLY A 19 27.09 -22.48 4.71
C GLY A 19 26.14 -22.65 3.52
N PRO A 20 26.67 -22.82 2.30
CA PRO A 20 25.88 -23.13 1.11
C PRO A 20 24.99 -24.38 1.25
N PHE A 21 25.49 -25.43 1.91
CA PHE A 21 24.72 -26.66 2.15
C PHE A 21 23.54 -26.42 3.11
N MET A 22 23.77 -25.76 4.25
CA MET A 22 22.72 -25.42 5.21
C MET A 22 21.65 -24.52 4.58
N LEU A 23 22.04 -23.60 3.70
CA LEU A 23 21.08 -22.78 2.96
C LEU A 23 20.31 -23.61 1.94
N LEU A 24 20.95 -24.52 1.19
CA LEU A 24 20.27 -25.40 0.24
C LEU A 24 19.21 -26.28 0.93
N VAL A 25 19.52 -26.81 2.13
CA VAL A 25 18.53 -27.48 2.99
C VAL A 25 17.40 -26.54 3.38
N THR A 26 17.70 -25.30 3.82
CA THR A 26 16.70 -24.28 4.18
C THR A 26 15.79 -23.92 2.99
N LEU A 27 16.36 -23.81 1.79
CA LEU A 27 15.63 -23.54 0.54
C LEU A 27 14.70 -24.69 0.16
N ILE A 28 15.15 -25.94 0.31
CA ILE A 28 14.32 -27.14 0.11
C ILE A 28 13.17 -27.16 1.13
N THR A 29 13.43 -26.87 2.40
CA THR A 29 12.38 -26.77 3.43
C THR A 29 11.35 -25.69 3.08
N LEU A 30 11.78 -24.56 2.51
CA LEU A 30 10.89 -23.49 2.02
C LEU A 30 10.07 -23.91 0.80
N LEU A 31 10.66 -24.67 -0.13
CA LEU A 31 9.98 -25.15 -1.34
C LEU A 31 8.95 -26.26 -1.06
N ILE A 32 9.09 -27.00 0.04
CA ILE A 32 8.13 -28.03 0.47
C ILE A 32 6.89 -27.41 1.15
N SER A 33 7.00 -26.18 1.66
CA SER A 33 5.88 -25.44 2.27
C SER A 33 4.87 -25.01 1.18
N PRO A 34 3.60 -25.47 1.22
CA PRO A 34 2.63 -25.28 0.14
C PRO A 34 2.01 -23.87 0.07
N SER A 35 2.72 -22.84 0.54
CA SER A 35 2.24 -21.47 0.59
C SER A 35 2.59 -20.71 -0.69
N HIS A 36 1.60 -20.50 -1.57
CA HIS A 36 1.80 -19.78 -2.84
C HIS A 36 2.34 -18.34 -2.71
N GLN A 37 2.28 -17.73 -1.52
CA GLN A 37 2.81 -16.39 -1.25
C GLN A 37 4.28 -16.38 -0.78
N GLN A 38 4.90 -17.53 -0.53
CA GLN A 38 6.25 -17.59 0.08
C GLN A 38 7.43 -17.43 -0.90
N LEU A 39 7.21 -17.29 -2.21
CA LEU A 39 8.30 -17.19 -3.21
C LEU A 39 9.28 -16.03 -2.99
N HIS A 40 8.87 -14.97 -2.30
CA HIS A 40 9.74 -13.84 -1.99
C HIS A 40 10.92 -14.23 -1.07
N LEU A 41 10.70 -15.11 -0.09
CA LEU A 41 11.73 -15.52 0.89
C LEU A 41 12.88 -16.33 0.24
N PRO A 42 12.62 -17.36 -0.60
CA PRO A 42 13.65 -18.02 -1.40
C PRO A 42 14.39 -17.08 -2.36
N LEU A 43 13.71 -16.14 -3.02
CA LEU A 43 14.35 -15.16 -3.89
C LEU A 43 15.29 -14.23 -3.10
N ILE A 44 14.86 -13.77 -1.92
CA ILE A 44 15.70 -12.99 -1.00
C ILE A 44 16.88 -13.81 -0.51
N ALA A 45 16.67 -15.08 -0.13
CA ALA A 45 17.75 -15.98 0.29
C ALA A 45 18.82 -16.14 -0.81
N VAL A 46 18.42 -16.44 -2.05
CA VAL A 46 19.35 -16.58 -3.19
C VAL A 46 20.06 -15.27 -3.49
N SER A 47 19.34 -14.14 -3.54
CA SER A 47 19.95 -12.82 -3.80
C SER A 47 20.94 -12.41 -2.69
N GLY A 48 20.60 -12.69 -1.42
CA GLY A 48 21.44 -12.43 -0.27
C GLY A 48 22.76 -13.21 -0.28
N ILE A 49 22.77 -14.46 -0.76
CA ILE A 49 24.01 -15.23 -0.98
C ILE A 49 24.89 -14.53 -2.01
N LEU A 50 24.34 -14.15 -3.16
CA LEU A 50 25.13 -13.52 -4.23
C LEU A 50 25.74 -12.19 -3.76
N ILE A 51 25.01 -11.44 -2.94
CA ILE A 51 25.49 -10.22 -2.27
C ILE A 51 26.59 -10.56 -1.23
N CYS A 52 26.38 -11.56 -0.36
CA CYS A 52 27.39 -12.00 0.61
C CYS A 52 28.66 -12.54 -0.05
N TRP A 53 28.54 -13.29 -1.15
CA TRP A 53 29.66 -13.80 -1.93
C TRP A 53 30.47 -12.64 -2.53
N LYS A 54 29.80 -11.67 -3.15
CA LYS A 54 30.48 -10.56 -3.84
C LYS A 54 31.10 -9.56 -2.85
N TRP A 55 30.39 -9.22 -1.76
CA TRP A 55 30.72 -8.10 -0.87
C TRP A 55 31.11 -8.53 0.56
N LYS A 56 31.29 -9.83 0.82
CA LYS A 56 31.78 -10.39 2.10
C LYS A 56 30.99 -9.85 3.30
N MET A 57 31.67 -9.32 4.32
CA MET A 57 31.06 -8.73 5.52
C MET A 57 30.14 -7.54 5.22
N GLN A 58 30.42 -6.73 4.19
CA GLN A 58 29.49 -5.66 3.78
C GLN A 58 28.23 -6.25 3.13
N GLY A 59 28.40 -7.36 2.40
CA GLY A 59 27.31 -8.15 1.85
C GLY A 59 26.41 -8.76 2.92
N LEU A 60 26.98 -9.21 4.06
CA LEU A 60 26.21 -9.69 5.22
C LEU A 60 25.28 -8.62 5.78
N PHE A 61 25.76 -7.39 6.00
CA PHE A 61 24.90 -6.30 6.48
C PHE A 61 23.84 -5.91 5.46
N SER A 62 24.17 -5.92 4.17
CA SER A 62 23.23 -5.62 3.07
C SER A 62 22.13 -6.68 2.94
N SER A 63 22.47 -7.97 3.03
CA SER A 63 21.50 -9.07 2.97
C SER A 63 20.63 -9.16 4.21
N LEU A 64 21.18 -8.88 5.41
CA LEU A 64 20.39 -8.72 6.64
C LEU A 64 19.40 -7.55 6.54
N ALA A 65 19.82 -6.40 6.01
CA ALA A 65 18.93 -5.25 5.82
C ALA A 65 17.82 -5.54 4.80
N LEU A 66 18.13 -6.23 3.69
CA LEU A 66 17.13 -6.68 2.72
C LEU A 66 16.11 -7.63 3.36
N LEU A 67 16.60 -8.58 4.16
CA LEU A 67 15.77 -9.57 4.86
C LEU A 67 14.87 -8.92 5.92
N THR A 68 15.37 -7.95 6.70
CA THR A 68 14.54 -7.24 7.70
C THR A 68 13.50 -6.33 7.07
N ILE A 69 13.81 -5.66 5.95
CA ILE A 69 12.83 -4.87 5.17
C ILE A 69 11.71 -5.78 4.65
N ALA A 70 12.06 -6.94 4.09
CA ALA A 70 11.09 -7.89 3.57
C ALA A 70 10.21 -8.51 4.69
N LEU A 71 10.82 -8.87 5.82
CA LEU A 71 10.11 -9.35 7.01
C LEU A 71 9.14 -8.28 7.52
N PHE A 72 9.58 -7.02 7.63
CA PHE A 72 8.73 -5.91 8.03
C PHE A 72 7.53 -5.72 7.07
N TYR A 73 7.76 -5.74 5.76
CA TYR A 73 6.69 -5.66 4.76
C TYR A 73 5.69 -6.82 4.90
N GLN A 74 6.17 -8.05 5.05
CA GLN A 74 5.32 -9.24 5.17
C GLN A 74 4.49 -9.22 6.47
N LEU A 75 5.10 -8.81 7.59
CA LEU A 75 4.49 -8.76 8.91
C LEU A 75 3.45 -7.63 9.06
N PHE A 76 3.59 -6.51 8.34
CA PHE A 76 2.62 -5.40 8.37
C PHE A 76 1.48 -5.55 7.36
N PHE A 77 1.69 -6.14 6.18
CA PHE A 77 0.70 -6.09 5.10
C PHE A 77 -0.01 -7.41 4.79
N ASN A 78 0.61 -8.59 5.03
CA ASN A 78 0.13 -9.85 4.41
C ASN A 78 -0.09 -11.03 5.37
N SER A 79 0.40 -11.00 6.62
CA SER A 79 0.50 -12.21 7.44
C SER A 79 -0.53 -12.30 8.59
N PRO A 80 -1.34 -13.37 8.70
CA PRO A 80 -2.19 -13.62 9.87
C PRO A 80 -1.32 -13.97 11.10
N PRO A 81 -1.76 -13.64 12.33
CA PRO A 81 -0.92 -13.69 13.53
C PRO A 81 -0.34 -15.09 13.85
N GLU A 82 -1.05 -16.15 13.48
CA GLU A 82 -0.61 -17.54 13.63
C GLU A 82 0.64 -17.88 12.81
N ARG A 83 0.88 -17.19 11.68
CA ARG A 83 2.01 -17.44 10.78
C ARG A 83 3.24 -16.59 11.11
N ILE A 84 3.08 -15.48 11.83
CA ILE A 84 4.16 -14.53 12.15
C ILE A 84 5.33 -15.25 12.85
N PHE A 85 5.05 -16.14 13.79
CA PHE A 85 6.10 -16.91 14.49
C PHE A 85 6.88 -17.85 13.56
N TRP A 86 6.21 -18.49 12.60
CA TRP A 86 6.87 -19.36 11.62
C TRP A 86 7.75 -18.57 10.67
N GLU A 87 7.26 -17.45 10.15
CA GLU A 87 8.00 -16.58 9.24
C GLU A 87 9.20 -15.91 9.92
N LEU A 88 9.06 -15.52 11.20
CA LEU A 88 10.16 -15.04 12.02
C LEU A 88 11.23 -16.12 12.26
N LEU A 89 10.84 -17.37 12.53
CA LEU A 89 11.75 -18.52 12.67
C LEU A 89 12.50 -18.81 11.35
N VAL A 90 11.79 -18.80 10.23
CA VAL A 90 12.37 -18.95 8.89
C VAL A 90 13.37 -17.83 8.59
N ALA A 91 13.01 -16.57 8.84
CA ALA A 91 13.90 -15.45 8.61
C ALA A 91 15.13 -15.48 9.55
N ALA A 92 14.97 -15.90 10.81
CA ALA A 92 16.07 -16.11 11.73
C ALA A 92 17.02 -17.23 11.22
N ALA A 93 16.48 -18.32 10.67
CA ALA A 93 17.28 -19.37 10.05
C ALA A 93 18.06 -18.84 8.82
N ILE A 94 17.41 -18.06 7.93
CA ILE A 94 18.08 -17.43 6.78
C ILE A 94 19.20 -16.48 7.26
N ALA A 95 18.93 -15.62 8.25
CA ALA A 95 19.93 -14.72 8.84
C ALA A 95 21.13 -15.47 9.45
N LEU A 96 20.89 -16.62 10.11
CA LEU A 96 21.95 -17.50 10.58
C LEU A 96 22.73 -18.12 9.41
N THR A 97 22.09 -18.57 8.34
CA THR A 97 22.81 -19.10 7.16
C THR A 97 23.67 -18.04 6.47
N PHE A 98 23.22 -16.78 6.37
CA PHE A 98 24.05 -15.67 5.89
C PHE A 98 25.25 -15.42 6.81
N SER A 99 25.03 -15.43 8.13
CA SER A 99 26.09 -15.22 9.13
C SER A 99 27.14 -16.33 9.06
N ILE A 100 26.73 -17.60 9.02
CA ILE A 100 27.61 -18.77 8.87
C ILE A 100 28.39 -18.67 7.55
N THR A 101 27.72 -18.35 6.44
CA THR A 101 28.35 -18.24 5.12
C THR A 101 29.39 -17.12 5.06
N ALA A 102 29.08 -15.95 5.62
CA ALA A 102 30.01 -14.82 5.68
C ALA A 102 31.22 -15.11 6.59
N LEU A 103 31.02 -15.78 7.73
CA LEU A 103 32.10 -16.21 8.62
C LEU A 103 32.96 -17.29 7.96
N SER A 104 32.37 -18.30 7.30
CA SER A 104 33.14 -19.32 6.58
C SER A 104 33.99 -18.72 5.45
N PHE A 105 33.48 -17.72 4.71
CA PHE A 105 34.29 -17.03 3.71
C PHE A 105 35.45 -16.24 4.34
N LYS A 106 35.24 -15.62 5.50
CA LYS A 106 36.31 -14.91 6.20
C LYS A 106 37.40 -15.87 6.69
N GLU A 107 37.02 -16.99 7.29
CA GLU A 107 37.96 -18.02 7.78
C GLU A 107 38.74 -18.67 6.64
N VAL A 108 38.08 -18.99 5.52
CA VAL A 108 38.73 -19.47 4.29
C VAL A 108 39.72 -18.44 3.73
N GLU A 109 39.36 -17.15 3.73
CA GLU A 109 40.25 -16.08 3.28
C GLU A 109 41.46 -15.88 4.21
N GLU A 110 41.26 -15.97 5.51
CA GLU A 110 42.32 -15.87 6.52
C GLU A 110 43.33 -17.02 6.37
N VAL A 111 42.87 -18.26 6.29
CA VAL A 111 43.74 -19.43 6.05
C VAL A 111 44.39 -19.40 4.66
N LEU A 112 43.70 -18.89 3.63
CA LEU A 112 44.30 -18.72 2.30
C LEU A 112 45.41 -17.66 2.32
N CYS A 113 45.23 -16.57 3.07
CA CYS A 113 46.25 -15.54 3.25
C CYS A 113 47.46 -16.10 4.03
N GLU A 114 47.24 -16.87 5.10
CA GLU A 114 48.31 -17.56 5.82
C GLU A 114 49.07 -18.54 4.90
N ALA A 115 48.37 -19.40 4.16
CA ALA A 115 48.98 -20.33 3.21
C ALA A 115 49.74 -19.61 2.08
N GLN A 116 49.23 -18.47 1.59
CA GLN A 116 49.91 -17.66 0.57
C GLN A 116 51.14 -16.92 1.16
N GLN A 117 51.09 -16.52 2.43
CA GLN A 117 52.21 -15.91 3.16
C GLN A 117 53.30 -16.95 3.48
N GLU A 118 52.93 -18.17 3.87
CA GLU A 118 53.87 -19.30 4.00
C GLU A 118 54.47 -19.69 2.65
N SER A 119 53.67 -19.76 1.58
CA SER A 119 54.13 -20.05 0.22
C SER A 119 55.12 -19.00 -0.30
N THR A 120 54.85 -17.71 -0.09
CA THR A 120 55.77 -16.62 -0.47
C THR A 120 57.03 -16.59 0.39
N SER A 121 56.93 -16.84 1.70
CA SER A 121 58.08 -17.02 2.59
C SER A 121 58.97 -18.18 2.15
N THR A 122 58.37 -19.33 1.84
CA THR A 122 59.06 -20.53 1.36
C THR A 122 59.71 -20.27 -0.01
N LYS A 123 59.03 -19.53 -0.91
CA LYS A 123 59.60 -19.09 -2.19
C LYS A 123 60.82 -18.17 -2.01
N HIS A 124 60.82 -17.27 -1.03
CA HIS A 124 62.00 -16.46 -0.69
C HIS A 124 63.15 -17.31 -0.14
N GLN A 125 62.86 -18.34 0.66
CA GLN A 125 63.88 -19.30 1.11
C GLN A 125 64.48 -20.10 -0.06
N PHE A 126 63.64 -20.55 -1.01
CA PHE A 126 64.12 -21.19 -2.24
C PHE A 126 64.96 -20.25 -3.11
N HIS A 127 64.61 -18.96 -3.21
CA HIS A 127 65.44 -17.99 -3.95
C HIS A 127 66.82 -17.81 -3.30
N ASN A 128 66.87 -17.66 -1.97
CA ASN A 128 68.13 -17.56 -1.23
C ASN A 128 68.99 -18.84 -1.35
N LEU A 129 68.36 -20.03 -1.36
CA LEU A 129 69.04 -21.29 -1.64
C LEU A 129 69.58 -21.35 -3.09
N ASN A 130 68.83 -20.86 -4.07
CA ASN A 130 69.27 -20.78 -5.46
C ASN A 130 70.47 -19.82 -5.63
N ASP A 131 70.44 -18.66 -4.95
CA ASP A 131 71.55 -17.70 -4.94
C ASP A 131 72.81 -18.28 -4.24
N GLN A 132 72.63 -19.15 -3.25
CA GLN A 132 73.74 -19.88 -2.61
C GLN A 132 74.30 -20.97 -3.53
N ILE A 133 73.45 -21.71 -4.25
CA ILE A 133 73.88 -22.70 -5.26
C ILE A 133 74.66 -22.02 -6.37
N GLN A 134 74.18 -20.89 -6.90
CA GLN A 134 74.87 -20.13 -7.95
C GLN A 134 76.25 -19.65 -7.47
N LYS A 135 76.38 -19.15 -6.23
CA LYS A 135 77.68 -18.77 -5.65
C LYS A 135 78.64 -19.96 -5.49
N LEU A 136 78.13 -21.13 -5.13
CA LEU A 136 78.93 -22.36 -5.06
C LEU A 136 79.36 -22.85 -6.46
N GLU A 137 78.52 -22.68 -7.47
CA GLU A 137 78.82 -23.00 -8.87
C GLU A 137 79.88 -22.04 -9.44
N GLU A 138 79.79 -20.74 -9.15
CA GLU A 138 80.82 -19.75 -9.48
C GLU A 138 82.16 -20.06 -8.79
N GLN A 139 82.14 -20.43 -7.50
CA GLN A 139 83.33 -20.89 -6.78
C GLN A 139 83.93 -22.16 -7.40
N CYS A 140 83.13 -23.19 -7.66
CA CYS A 140 83.61 -24.45 -8.24
C CYS A 140 84.18 -24.26 -9.65
N ASN A 141 83.56 -23.42 -10.48
CA ASN A 141 84.12 -23.04 -11.79
C ASN A 141 85.43 -22.24 -11.66
N SER A 142 85.59 -21.40 -10.63
CA SER A 142 86.86 -20.69 -10.39
C SER A 142 87.98 -21.65 -9.97
N GLU A 143 87.69 -22.68 -9.16
CA GLU A 143 88.64 -23.73 -8.78
C GLU A 143 88.98 -24.64 -9.97
N LEU A 144 88.00 -25.03 -10.78
CA LEU A 144 88.21 -25.82 -12.00
C LEU A 144 89.13 -25.11 -13.00
N ASN A 145 88.96 -23.79 -13.16
CA ASN A 145 89.85 -22.98 -14.01
C ASN A 145 91.28 -22.90 -13.44
N HIS A 146 91.44 -22.83 -12.12
CA HIS A 146 92.76 -22.93 -11.48
C HIS A 146 93.42 -24.29 -11.72
N VAL A 147 92.68 -25.40 -11.54
CA VAL A 147 93.18 -26.76 -11.80
C VAL A 147 93.58 -26.93 -13.27
N ASN A 148 92.78 -26.44 -14.22
CA ASN A 148 93.12 -26.46 -15.64
C ASN A 148 94.37 -25.63 -15.99
N GLN A 149 94.64 -24.55 -15.24
CA GLN A 149 95.86 -23.76 -15.41
C GLN A 149 97.11 -24.49 -14.87
N ASP A 150 96.96 -25.27 -13.80
CA ASP A 150 98.07 -26.03 -13.21
C ASP A 150 98.33 -27.37 -13.92
N THR A 151 97.31 -28.01 -14.52
CA THR A 151 97.53 -29.15 -15.44
C THR A 151 98.29 -28.72 -16.70
N ALA A 152 97.97 -27.56 -17.28
CA ALA A 152 98.72 -26.99 -18.40
C ALA A 152 100.20 -26.71 -18.07
N LYS A 153 100.49 -26.24 -16.83
CA LYS A 153 101.89 -26.12 -16.35
C LYS A 153 102.56 -27.48 -16.18
N SER A 154 101.82 -28.49 -15.71
CA SER A 154 102.32 -29.85 -15.53
C SER A 154 102.71 -30.49 -16.88
N GLU A 155 101.89 -30.34 -17.93
CA GLU A 155 102.20 -30.82 -19.27
C GLU A 155 103.42 -30.11 -19.88
N LEU A 156 103.60 -28.81 -19.63
CA LEU A 156 104.78 -28.05 -20.06
C LEU A 156 106.06 -28.58 -19.40
N LEU A 157 106.00 -28.91 -18.10
CA LEU A 157 107.12 -29.50 -17.36
C LEU A 157 107.41 -30.93 -17.83
N ARG A 158 106.38 -31.72 -18.14
CA ARG A 158 106.51 -33.10 -18.64
C ARG A 158 107.21 -33.13 -20.00
N LYS A 159 106.83 -32.26 -20.93
CA LYS A 159 107.54 -32.12 -22.23
C LYS A 159 109.01 -31.75 -22.06
N LYS A 160 109.35 -30.84 -21.14
CA LYS A 160 110.76 -30.50 -20.84
C LYS A 160 111.54 -31.65 -20.23
N LEU A 161 110.88 -32.53 -19.47
CA LEU A 161 111.50 -33.72 -18.89
C LEU A 161 111.80 -34.78 -19.97
N ASP A 162 110.86 -35.04 -20.87
CA ASP A 162 111.03 -35.99 -21.97
C ASP A 162 112.16 -35.54 -22.94
N GLU A 163 112.25 -34.23 -23.20
CA GLU A 163 113.33 -33.62 -24.01
C GLU A 163 114.71 -33.74 -23.34
N GLN A 164 114.77 -33.67 -22.01
CA GLN A 164 116.00 -33.88 -21.22
C GLN A 164 116.42 -35.36 -21.16
N ILE A 165 115.46 -36.29 -21.13
CA ILE A 165 115.72 -37.74 -21.17
C ILE A 165 116.32 -38.14 -22.53
N ALA A 166 115.78 -37.63 -23.64
CA ALA A 166 116.30 -37.87 -24.98
C ALA A 166 117.75 -37.37 -25.15
N LEU A 167 118.06 -36.18 -24.61
CA LEU A 167 119.41 -35.62 -24.61
C LEU A 167 120.41 -36.49 -23.81
N THR A 168 119.96 -37.08 -22.69
CA THR A 168 120.78 -37.92 -21.82
C THR A 168 121.11 -39.25 -22.49
N GLN A 169 120.13 -39.92 -23.11
CA GLN A 169 120.33 -41.18 -23.85
C GLN A 169 121.27 -41.03 -25.05
N ALA A 170 121.23 -39.89 -25.76
CA ALA A 170 122.17 -39.59 -26.83
C ALA A 170 123.63 -39.45 -26.32
N SER A 171 123.83 -39.01 -25.07
CA SER A 171 125.16 -38.86 -24.47
C SER A 171 125.79 -40.20 -24.05
N GLU A 172 124.98 -41.17 -23.61
CA GLU A 172 125.47 -42.48 -23.16
C GLU A 172 126.01 -43.33 -24.31
N GLN A 173 125.34 -43.36 -25.48
CA GLN A 173 125.82 -44.09 -26.67
C GLN A 173 127.15 -43.57 -27.22
N VAL A 174 127.49 -42.29 -26.95
CA VAL A 174 128.79 -41.70 -27.32
C VAL A 174 129.87 -42.11 -26.31
N ALA A 175 129.53 -42.16 -25.01
CA ALA A 175 130.47 -42.59 -23.97
C ALA A 175 130.88 -44.06 -24.08
N GLU A 176 129.97 -44.94 -24.51
CA GLU A 176 130.22 -46.37 -24.66
C GLU A 176 131.24 -46.67 -25.77
N LYS A 177 131.07 -46.04 -26.95
CA LYS A 177 132.02 -46.14 -28.09
C LYS A 177 133.41 -45.57 -27.81
N ILE A 178 133.55 -44.67 -26.83
CA ILE A 178 134.85 -44.15 -26.39
C ILE A 178 135.55 -45.16 -25.46
N ARG A 179 134.80 -45.84 -24.59
CA ARG A 179 135.33 -46.81 -23.63
C ARG A 179 135.86 -48.09 -24.29
N GLU A 180 135.24 -48.57 -25.36
CA GLU A 180 135.78 -49.69 -26.16
C GLU A 180 137.10 -49.34 -26.88
N LYS A 181 137.18 -48.16 -27.52
CA LYS A 181 138.38 -47.74 -28.24
C LYS A 181 139.59 -47.54 -27.33
N MET A 182 139.38 -47.09 -26.08
CA MET A 182 140.45 -46.89 -25.10
C MET A 182 141.17 -48.22 -24.74
N ASN A 183 140.41 -49.31 -24.57
CA ASN A 183 140.98 -50.61 -24.23
C ASN A 183 141.68 -51.31 -25.40
N GLY A 184 141.23 -51.07 -26.65
CA GLY A 184 141.89 -51.60 -27.84
C GLY A 184 143.30 -51.03 -28.07
N ILE A 185 143.48 -49.72 -27.86
CA ILE A 185 144.76 -49.02 -28.10
C ILE A 185 145.90 -49.56 -27.21
N SER A 186 145.60 -50.03 -26.00
CA SER A 186 146.60 -50.59 -25.08
C SER A 186 147.16 -51.95 -25.52
N LEU A 187 146.39 -52.75 -26.26
CA LEU A 187 146.81 -54.05 -26.80
C LEU A 187 147.42 -53.93 -28.21
N GLN A 188 147.04 -52.90 -28.96
CA GLN A 188 147.50 -52.70 -30.34
C GLN A 188 148.98 -52.26 -30.43
N ASN A 189 149.51 -51.57 -29.41
CA ASN A 189 150.90 -51.09 -29.41
C ASN A 189 151.96 -52.21 -29.31
N GLU A 190 151.67 -53.35 -28.66
CA GLU A 190 152.60 -54.50 -28.64
C GLU A 190 152.51 -55.37 -29.92
N SER A 191 151.40 -55.26 -30.68
CA SER A 191 151.20 -55.93 -31.96
C SER A 191 151.84 -55.19 -33.14
N LEU A 192 151.71 -53.86 -33.16
CA LEU A 192 152.18 -53.00 -34.27
C LEU A 192 153.69 -53.08 -34.54
N LEU A 193 154.49 -53.43 -33.53
CA LEU A 193 155.93 -53.67 -33.67
C LEU A 193 156.28 -54.95 -34.45
N ARG A 194 155.34 -55.89 -34.61
CA ARG A 194 155.51 -57.13 -35.40
C ARG A 194 154.83 -57.09 -36.77
N GLU A 195 153.71 -56.37 -36.93
CA GLU A 195 152.96 -56.32 -38.20
C GLU A 195 153.53 -55.36 -39.27
N LEU A 196 154.29 -54.33 -38.88
CA LEU A 196 154.87 -53.34 -39.82
C LEU A 196 155.80 -53.96 -40.88
N PHE A 197 156.37 -55.13 -40.63
CA PHE A 197 157.21 -55.86 -41.60
C PHE A 197 156.41 -56.69 -42.62
N GLN A 198 155.14 -56.99 -42.37
CA GLN A 198 154.37 -57.96 -43.16
C GLN A 198 153.28 -57.30 -44.03
N LYS A 199 152.68 -56.19 -43.59
CA LYS A 199 151.55 -55.54 -44.30
C LYS A 199 151.91 -54.60 -45.46
N ARG A 200 153.18 -54.54 -45.89
CA ARG A 200 153.55 -53.81 -47.12
C ARG A 200 153.22 -54.55 -48.43
N HIS A 201 152.97 -55.87 -48.38
CA HIS A 201 152.87 -56.70 -49.58
C HIS A 201 151.43 -56.96 -50.09
N GLU A 202 150.40 -56.69 -49.29
CA GLU A 202 149.03 -57.21 -49.54
C GLU A 202 147.99 -56.15 -49.98
N CYS A 203 148.31 -54.86 -49.92
CA CYS A 203 147.34 -53.78 -50.19
C CYS A 203 146.92 -53.62 -51.67
N ASP A 204 147.69 -54.14 -52.64
CA ASP A 204 147.40 -53.94 -54.07
C ASP A 204 146.22 -54.78 -54.63
N LYS A 205 145.63 -55.69 -53.82
CA LYS A 205 144.65 -56.68 -54.32
C LYS A 205 143.19 -56.49 -53.93
N LEU A 206 142.84 -55.57 -53.03
CA LEU A 206 141.48 -55.45 -52.46
C LEU A 206 140.69 -54.21 -52.91
N SER A 207 141.01 -53.66 -54.09
CA SER A 207 140.28 -52.54 -54.70
C SER A 207 138.99 -52.93 -55.44
N HIS A 208 138.60 -54.21 -55.50
CA HIS A 208 137.57 -54.71 -56.42
C HIS A 208 136.27 -55.22 -55.80
N SER A 209 136.13 -55.22 -54.46
CA SER A 209 134.95 -55.80 -53.77
C SER A 209 133.82 -54.80 -53.45
N LEU A 210 133.92 -53.54 -53.91
CA LEU A 210 133.00 -52.45 -53.51
C LEU A 210 131.70 -52.38 -54.36
N ALA A 211 131.56 -53.21 -55.39
CA ALA A 211 130.47 -53.10 -56.37
C ALA A 211 129.16 -53.79 -55.96
N GLU A 212 129.18 -54.72 -55.00
CA GLU A 212 128.09 -55.68 -54.77
C GLU A 212 127.04 -55.23 -53.72
N GLN A 213 127.27 -54.10 -53.04
CA GLN A 213 126.38 -53.62 -51.96
C GLN A 213 125.26 -52.66 -52.40
N ILE A 214 125.13 -52.38 -53.70
CA ILE A 214 124.17 -51.38 -54.22
C ILE A 214 122.78 -51.98 -54.48
N GLU A 215 122.64 -53.31 -54.60
CA GLU A 215 121.39 -53.97 -55.02
C GLU A 215 120.33 -54.07 -53.89
N LEU A 216 120.76 -54.05 -52.62
CA LEU A 216 119.88 -54.31 -51.48
C LEU A 216 119.06 -53.08 -51.03
N THR A 217 119.53 -51.87 -51.33
CA THR A 217 118.82 -50.60 -51.03
C THR A 217 117.73 -50.25 -52.04
N GLN A 218 117.63 -51.00 -53.14
CA GLN A 218 116.61 -50.78 -54.17
C GLN A 218 115.23 -51.34 -53.77
N MET A 219 115.19 -52.37 -52.91
CA MET A 219 113.96 -53.09 -52.55
C MET A 219 113.11 -52.35 -51.49
N GLU A 220 113.74 -51.63 -50.55
CA GLU A 220 113.03 -50.85 -49.52
C GLU A 220 112.31 -49.62 -50.08
N LEU A 221 112.74 -49.13 -51.26
CA LEU A 221 112.16 -47.96 -51.91
C LEU A 221 110.78 -48.25 -52.54
N ASP A 222 110.57 -49.47 -53.06
CA ASP A 222 109.29 -49.86 -53.69
C ASP A 222 108.17 -50.14 -52.67
N ASP A 223 108.51 -50.61 -51.47
CA ASP A 223 107.49 -50.80 -50.42
C ASP A 223 107.08 -49.48 -49.74
N GLN A 224 107.97 -48.48 -49.62
CA GLN A 224 107.56 -47.12 -49.26
C GLN A 224 106.61 -46.50 -50.29
N LYS A 225 106.78 -46.81 -51.58
CA LYS A 225 105.95 -46.28 -52.67
C LYS A 225 104.50 -46.79 -52.59
N LYS A 226 104.30 -48.08 -52.32
CA LYS A 226 102.96 -48.67 -52.10
C LYS A 226 102.27 -48.11 -50.85
N ALA A 227 103.03 -47.84 -49.78
CA ALA A 227 102.50 -47.19 -48.58
C ALA A 227 102.04 -45.74 -48.86
N TYR A 228 102.73 -45.02 -49.75
CA TYR A 228 102.33 -43.68 -50.19
C TYR A 228 101.07 -43.71 -51.07
N GLU A 229 100.97 -44.66 -52.00
CA GLU A 229 99.81 -44.83 -52.88
C GLU A 229 98.53 -45.15 -52.09
N THR A 230 98.61 -46.11 -51.15
CA THR A 230 97.48 -46.45 -50.26
C THR A 230 97.06 -45.30 -49.35
N LEU A 231 98.01 -44.50 -48.84
CA LEU A 231 97.69 -43.29 -48.06
C LEU A 231 97.06 -42.18 -48.91
N HIS A 232 97.51 -42.01 -50.16
CA HIS A 232 96.91 -41.08 -51.11
C HIS A 232 95.46 -41.48 -51.48
N GLU A 233 95.21 -42.77 -51.64
CA GLU A 233 93.88 -43.30 -51.97
C GLU A 233 92.92 -43.22 -50.77
N ALA A 234 93.41 -43.45 -49.55
CA ALA A 234 92.68 -43.18 -48.31
C ALA A 234 92.33 -41.68 -48.16
N LYS A 235 93.28 -40.77 -48.43
CA LYS A 235 93.05 -39.32 -48.44
C LYS A 235 91.97 -38.92 -49.44
N LYS A 236 92.04 -39.41 -50.68
CA LYS A 236 91.04 -39.15 -51.73
C LYS A 236 89.64 -39.66 -51.35
N THR A 237 89.57 -40.81 -50.67
CA THR A 237 88.32 -41.38 -50.16
C THR A 237 87.74 -40.54 -49.00
N LEU A 238 88.60 -39.99 -48.14
CA LEU A 238 88.20 -39.06 -47.07
C LEU A 238 87.69 -37.72 -47.64
N GLU A 239 88.39 -37.16 -48.62
CA GLU A 239 87.98 -35.94 -49.34
C GLU A 239 86.61 -36.11 -50.01
N LEU A 240 86.36 -37.25 -50.65
CA LEU A 240 85.06 -37.57 -51.23
C LEU A 240 83.96 -37.68 -50.16
N LYS A 241 84.24 -38.28 -48.99
CA LYS A 241 83.29 -38.33 -47.87
C LYS A 241 82.95 -36.95 -47.35
N HIS A 242 83.95 -36.11 -47.07
CA HIS A 242 83.71 -34.73 -46.64
C HIS A 242 82.93 -33.92 -47.69
N GLN A 243 83.19 -34.12 -48.99
CA GLN A 243 82.45 -33.45 -50.05
C GLN A 243 80.96 -33.82 -50.05
N ASN A 244 80.64 -35.11 -49.91
CA ASN A 244 79.25 -35.58 -49.81
C ASN A 244 78.56 -35.07 -48.53
N GLU A 245 79.29 -35.00 -47.42
CA GLU A 245 78.80 -34.50 -46.13
C GLU A 245 78.52 -32.98 -46.19
N ILE A 246 79.36 -32.22 -46.90
CA ILE A 246 79.13 -30.79 -47.20
C ILE A 246 77.88 -30.60 -48.09
N GLU A 247 77.62 -31.48 -49.05
CA GLU A 247 76.42 -31.40 -49.89
C GLU A 247 75.14 -31.73 -49.10
N ALA A 248 75.15 -32.78 -48.28
CA ALA A 248 74.04 -33.11 -47.38
C ALA A 248 73.74 -31.97 -46.37
N LEU A 249 74.77 -31.32 -45.83
CA LEU A 249 74.61 -30.14 -44.97
C LEU A 249 74.04 -28.93 -45.72
N LYS A 250 74.44 -28.68 -46.97
CA LYS A 250 73.85 -27.61 -47.81
C LYS A 250 72.37 -27.85 -48.09
N GLU A 251 71.99 -29.10 -48.38
CA GLU A 251 70.60 -29.48 -48.62
C GLU A 251 69.75 -29.33 -47.34
N THR A 252 70.30 -29.71 -46.19
CA THR A 252 69.67 -29.49 -44.87
C THR A 252 69.49 -27.99 -44.57
N ILE A 253 70.49 -27.16 -44.89
CA ILE A 253 70.42 -25.69 -44.72
C ILE A 253 69.37 -25.09 -45.66
N SER A 254 69.24 -25.55 -46.91
CA SER A 254 68.23 -25.05 -47.85
C SER A 254 66.82 -25.40 -47.39
N PHE A 255 66.61 -26.63 -46.90
CA PHE A 255 65.35 -27.08 -46.30
C PHE A 255 64.97 -26.23 -45.08
N ASN A 256 65.90 -26.04 -44.13
CA ASN A 256 65.66 -25.19 -42.95
C ASN A 256 65.33 -23.74 -43.33
N LYS A 257 65.97 -23.18 -44.38
CA LYS A 257 65.67 -21.83 -44.87
C LYS A 257 64.26 -21.71 -45.44
N THR A 258 63.78 -22.73 -46.18
CA THR A 258 62.37 -22.77 -46.62
C THR A 258 61.39 -22.96 -45.46
N SER A 259 61.71 -23.79 -44.46
CA SER A 259 60.90 -23.94 -43.25
C SER A 259 60.81 -22.64 -42.44
N GLN A 260 61.92 -21.89 -42.33
CA GLN A 260 61.96 -20.59 -41.66
C GLN A 260 61.08 -19.56 -42.37
N SER A 261 61.14 -19.48 -43.71
CA SER A 261 60.28 -18.58 -44.49
C SER A 261 58.78 -18.92 -44.35
N SER A 262 58.43 -20.21 -44.27
CA SER A 262 57.06 -20.66 -43.96
C SER A 262 56.61 -20.25 -42.55
N LEU A 263 57.52 -20.33 -41.56
CA LEU A 263 57.23 -19.93 -40.18
C LEU A 263 57.04 -18.41 -40.04
N GLU A 264 57.81 -17.62 -40.78
CA GLU A 264 57.67 -16.16 -40.88
C GLU A 264 56.34 -15.76 -41.55
N ALA A 265 55.94 -16.45 -42.64
CA ALA A 265 54.62 -16.26 -43.25
C ALA A 265 53.46 -16.58 -42.29
N ASN A 266 53.59 -17.64 -41.48
CA ASN A 266 52.61 -17.99 -40.46
C ASN A 266 52.55 -16.96 -39.31
N LEU A 267 53.69 -16.38 -38.90
CA LEU A 267 53.72 -15.29 -37.92
C LEU A 267 52.97 -14.05 -38.42
N ASN A 268 53.22 -13.64 -39.67
CA ASN A 268 52.52 -12.51 -40.30
C ASN A 268 51.00 -12.75 -40.40
N LEU A 269 50.57 -13.99 -40.68
CA LEU A 269 49.16 -14.37 -40.67
C LEU A 269 48.54 -14.31 -39.27
N ILE A 270 49.25 -14.77 -38.23
CA ILE A 270 48.79 -14.67 -36.84
C ILE A 270 48.66 -13.20 -36.40
N GLU A 271 49.57 -12.34 -36.83
CA GLU A 271 49.53 -10.90 -36.53
C GLU A 271 48.36 -10.19 -37.23
N ALA A 272 48.11 -10.50 -38.51
CA ALA A 272 46.93 -10.03 -39.23
C ALA A 272 45.61 -10.46 -38.57
N LEU A 273 45.50 -11.73 -38.16
CA LEU A 273 44.32 -12.26 -37.45
C LEU A 273 44.13 -11.63 -36.06
N ARG A 274 45.21 -11.23 -35.38
CA ARG A 274 45.12 -10.49 -34.11
C ARG A 274 44.55 -9.09 -34.32
N GLU A 275 44.99 -8.38 -35.35
CA GLU A 275 44.51 -7.02 -35.63
C GLU A 275 43.06 -7.04 -36.15
N GLU A 276 42.67 -8.01 -36.98
CA GLU A 276 41.27 -8.23 -37.39
C GLU A 276 40.37 -8.51 -36.16
N LYS A 277 40.83 -9.36 -35.23
CA LYS A 277 40.11 -9.65 -33.98
C LYS A 277 39.96 -8.40 -33.11
N LYS A 278 40.99 -7.53 -33.05
CA LYS A 278 40.96 -6.27 -32.32
C LYS A 278 39.96 -5.28 -32.94
N VAL A 279 40.01 -5.06 -34.25
CA VAL A 279 39.05 -4.21 -34.99
C VAL A 279 37.61 -4.72 -34.82
N THR A 280 37.42 -6.05 -34.82
CA THR A 280 36.09 -6.65 -34.60
C THR A 280 35.61 -6.47 -33.15
N ALA A 281 36.50 -6.56 -32.17
CA ALA A 281 36.18 -6.25 -30.77
C ALA A 281 35.81 -4.77 -30.59
N GLU A 282 36.57 -3.84 -31.17
CA GLU A 282 36.28 -2.40 -31.18
C GLU A 282 34.91 -2.10 -31.81
N ARG A 283 34.55 -2.78 -32.91
CA ARG A 283 33.21 -2.70 -33.50
C ARG A 283 32.11 -3.18 -32.54
N HIS A 284 32.29 -4.32 -31.89
CA HIS A 284 31.31 -4.83 -30.91
C HIS A 284 31.19 -3.93 -29.69
N TYR A 285 32.27 -3.33 -29.19
CA TYR A 285 32.19 -2.36 -28.09
C TYR A 285 31.34 -1.15 -28.47
N LYS A 286 31.51 -0.62 -29.69
CA LYS A 286 30.71 0.50 -30.18
C LYS A 286 29.23 0.12 -30.37
N GLU A 287 28.95 -1.06 -30.92
CA GLU A 287 27.57 -1.57 -31.04
C GLU A 287 26.89 -1.76 -29.68
N ILE A 288 27.64 -2.19 -28.66
CA ILE A 288 27.15 -2.28 -27.27
C ILE A 288 26.87 -0.87 -26.69
N GLU A 289 27.70 0.12 -27.01
CA GLU A 289 27.52 1.52 -26.58
C GLU A 289 26.26 2.14 -27.23
N ASP A 290 26.12 2.03 -28.55
CA ASP A 290 24.94 2.47 -29.32
C ASP A 290 23.64 1.80 -28.79
N LEU A 291 23.68 0.49 -28.48
CA LEU A 291 22.56 -0.23 -27.87
C LEU A 291 22.25 0.25 -26.45
N HIS A 292 23.25 0.66 -25.67
CA HIS A 292 23.04 1.17 -24.31
C HIS A 292 22.36 2.55 -24.32
N GLU A 293 22.71 3.41 -25.28
CA GLU A 293 22.05 4.69 -25.52
C GLU A 293 20.58 4.49 -25.98
N MET A 294 20.34 3.53 -26.88
CA MET A 294 18.97 3.17 -27.28
C MET A 294 18.14 2.61 -26.12
N ILE A 295 18.70 1.75 -25.27
CA ILE A 295 18.01 1.24 -24.07
C ILE A 295 17.70 2.38 -23.08
N SER A 296 18.61 3.35 -22.95
CA SER A 296 18.43 4.50 -22.05
C SER A 296 17.28 5.41 -22.52
N SER A 297 17.26 5.77 -23.81
CA SER A 297 16.17 6.58 -24.39
C SER A 297 14.81 5.87 -24.38
N LEU A 298 14.77 4.55 -24.64
CA LEU A 298 13.56 3.74 -24.49
C LEU A 298 13.05 3.72 -23.03
N LYS A 299 13.95 3.69 -22.06
CA LYS A 299 13.61 3.71 -20.63
C LYS A 299 13.07 5.08 -20.19
N GLU A 300 13.59 6.18 -20.72
CA GLU A 300 13.03 7.53 -20.51
C GLU A 300 11.62 7.63 -21.12
N SER A 301 11.45 7.18 -22.37
CA SER A 301 10.14 7.11 -23.03
C SER A 301 9.13 6.25 -22.25
N GLN A 302 9.55 5.14 -21.66
CA GLN A 302 8.71 4.32 -20.78
C GLN A 302 8.27 5.06 -19.51
N VAL A 303 9.17 5.85 -18.90
CA VAL A 303 8.85 6.67 -17.73
C VAL A 303 7.81 7.74 -18.08
N ASP A 304 7.90 8.37 -19.26
CA ASP A 304 6.93 9.37 -19.70
C ASP A 304 5.57 8.75 -20.06
N LEU A 305 5.54 7.58 -20.71
CA LEU A 305 4.30 6.82 -20.92
C LEU A 305 3.62 6.42 -19.61
N GLU A 306 4.38 6.05 -18.59
CA GLU A 306 3.81 5.70 -17.27
C GLU A 306 3.30 6.96 -16.54
N LYS A 307 3.91 8.13 -16.71
CA LYS A 307 3.34 9.42 -16.25
C LYS A 307 2.00 9.70 -16.95
N GLU A 308 1.96 9.61 -18.27
CA GLU A 308 0.76 9.89 -19.08
C GLU A 308 -0.40 8.94 -18.71
N LYS A 309 -0.10 7.64 -18.56
CA LYS A 309 -1.04 6.63 -18.06
C LYS A 309 -1.57 6.95 -16.66
N ASN A 310 -0.71 7.43 -15.76
CA ASN A 310 -1.15 7.86 -14.43
C ASN A 310 -2.05 9.11 -14.51
N SER A 311 -1.70 10.11 -15.30
CA SER A 311 -2.57 11.27 -15.56
C SER A 311 -3.93 10.87 -16.16
N LEU A 312 -3.96 9.91 -17.09
CA LEU A 312 -5.18 9.37 -17.66
C LEU A 312 -6.05 8.63 -16.62
N ASN A 313 -5.43 7.90 -15.69
CA ASN A 313 -6.14 7.27 -14.58
C ASN A 313 -6.75 8.32 -13.63
N THR A 314 -6.03 9.40 -13.31
CA THR A 314 -6.57 10.52 -12.52
C THR A 314 -7.77 11.16 -13.21
N LEU A 315 -7.65 11.50 -14.50
CA LEU A 315 -8.75 12.04 -15.32
C LEU A 315 -9.95 11.09 -15.38
N LYS A 316 -9.72 9.78 -15.46
CA LYS A 316 -10.79 8.77 -15.43
C LYS A 316 -11.51 8.73 -14.09
N GLN A 317 -10.78 8.93 -12.98
CA GLN A 317 -11.36 9.02 -11.64
C GLN A 317 -12.14 10.32 -11.45
N GLU A 318 -11.60 11.46 -11.91
CA GLU A 318 -12.30 12.76 -11.92
C GLU A 318 -13.57 12.73 -12.78
N ASN A 319 -13.53 12.08 -13.95
CA ASN A 319 -14.71 11.91 -14.78
C ASN A 319 -15.77 11.04 -14.10
N LYS A 320 -15.36 9.97 -13.39
CA LYS A 320 -16.29 9.15 -12.60
C LYS A 320 -16.91 9.93 -11.44
N THR A 321 -16.15 10.76 -10.72
CA THR A 321 -16.72 11.58 -9.63
C THR A 321 -17.64 12.67 -10.19
N ALA A 322 -17.34 13.25 -11.36
CA ALA A 322 -18.24 14.15 -12.07
C ALA A 322 -19.54 13.46 -12.50
N GLU A 323 -19.47 12.23 -13.01
CA GLU A 323 -20.63 11.40 -13.36
C GLU A 323 -21.47 11.04 -12.12
N ASP A 324 -20.84 10.69 -10.99
CA ASP A 324 -21.52 10.45 -9.71
C ASP A 324 -22.20 11.73 -9.15
N ILE A 325 -21.59 12.90 -9.34
CA ILE A 325 -22.21 14.20 -8.99
C ILE A 325 -23.41 14.47 -9.90
N HIS A 326 -23.26 14.31 -11.21
CA HIS A 326 -24.33 14.56 -12.18
C HIS A 326 -25.51 13.62 -11.96
N ASN A 327 -25.27 12.34 -11.64
CA ASN A 327 -26.32 11.39 -11.29
C ASN A 327 -27.06 11.77 -9.99
N LYS A 328 -26.38 12.35 -9.00
CA LYS A 328 -27.02 12.92 -7.81
C LYS A 328 -27.88 14.14 -8.15
N GLU A 329 -27.40 15.04 -9.03
CA GLU A 329 -28.16 16.18 -9.52
C GLU A 329 -29.41 15.76 -10.31
N ILE A 330 -29.30 14.76 -11.19
CA ILE A 330 -30.45 14.18 -11.89
C ILE A 330 -31.48 13.65 -10.89
N LYS A 331 -31.03 12.98 -9.82
CA LYS A 331 -31.93 12.46 -8.78
C LYS A 331 -32.65 13.58 -8.02
N THR A 332 -31.93 14.63 -7.59
CA THR A 332 -32.57 15.77 -6.88
C THR A 332 -33.50 16.56 -7.81
N LEU A 333 -33.17 16.67 -9.10
CA LEU A 333 -34.07 17.23 -10.11
C LEU A 333 -35.33 16.36 -10.30
N GLN A 334 -35.22 15.03 -10.29
CA GLN A 334 -36.38 14.13 -10.33
C GLN A 334 -37.25 14.25 -9.07
N GLU A 335 -36.65 14.38 -7.89
CA GLU A 335 -37.35 14.59 -6.61
C GLU A 335 -38.09 15.94 -6.60
N THR A 336 -37.47 17.01 -7.09
CA THR A 336 -38.11 18.34 -7.20
C THR A 336 -39.19 18.40 -8.29
N ILE A 337 -39.01 17.73 -9.43
CA ILE A 337 -40.09 17.56 -10.43
C ILE A 337 -41.27 16.80 -9.83
N SER A 338 -41.00 15.77 -9.02
CA SER A 338 -42.05 14.99 -8.35
C SER A 338 -42.82 15.80 -7.30
N SER A 339 -42.13 16.63 -6.51
CA SER A 339 -42.79 17.51 -5.53
C SER A 339 -43.55 18.67 -6.19
N LEU A 340 -43.02 19.26 -7.26
CA LEU A 340 -43.73 20.25 -8.07
C LEU A 340 -44.97 19.64 -8.74
N LYS A 341 -44.91 18.41 -9.24
CA LYS A 341 -46.07 17.69 -9.80
C LYS A 341 -47.14 17.43 -8.74
N ALA A 342 -46.76 17.03 -7.52
CA ALA A 342 -47.69 16.87 -6.42
C ALA A 342 -48.35 18.22 -6.02
N SER A 343 -47.57 19.30 -5.99
CA SER A 343 -48.07 20.66 -5.77
C SER A 343 -49.05 21.12 -6.87
N LEU A 344 -48.77 20.77 -8.13
CA LEU A 344 -49.64 21.06 -9.27
C LEU A 344 -50.97 20.30 -9.17
N CYS A 345 -50.96 19.01 -8.83
CA CYS A 345 -52.21 18.28 -8.55
C CYS A 345 -52.98 18.91 -7.39
N GLY A 346 -52.29 19.36 -6.33
CA GLY A 346 -52.92 20.12 -5.26
C GLY A 346 -53.58 21.43 -5.74
N GLN A 347 -52.94 22.16 -6.66
CA GLN A 347 -53.55 23.34 -7.31
C GLN A 347 -54.75 22.99 -8.20
N GLU A 348 -54.71 21.85 -8.89
CA GLU A 348 -55.81 21.34 -9.70
C GLU A 348 -57.01 20.95 -8.82
N ASP A 349 -56.77 20.31 -7.67
CA ASP A 349 -57.79 20.05 -6.64
C ASP A 349 -58.38 21.35 -6.07
N TYR A 350 -57.56 22.38 -5.82
CA TYR A 350 -58.05 23.71 -5.43
C TYR A 350 -58.86 24.39 -6.55
N ALA A 351 -58.48 24.22 -7.82
CA ALA A 351 -59.23 24.77 -8.96
C ALA A 351 -60.60 24.09 -9.09
N ASN A 352 -60.65 22.76 -8.99
CA ASN A 352 -61.88 21.96 -8.96
C ASN A 352 -62.78 22.35 -7.78
N LEU A 353 -62.21 22.58 -6.59
CA LEU A 353 -62.94 23.06 -5.41
C LEU A 353 -63.52 24.47 -5.64
N ILE A 354 -62.75 25.38 -6.27
CA ILE A 354 -63.23 26.72 -6.64
C ILE A 354 -64.36 26.65 -7.68
N GLU A 355 -64.30 25.70 -8.62
CA GLU A 355 -65.37 25.47 -9.58
C GLU A 355 -66.64 24.93 -8.91
N THR A 356 -66.51 23.93 -8.03
CA THR A 356 -67.62 23.41 -7.21
C THR A 356 -68.26 24.51 -6.36
N LEU A 357 -67.45 25.37 -5.74
CA LEU A 357 -67.95 26.52 -4.95
C LEU A 357 -68.63 27.59 -5.81
N LYS A 358 -68.22 27.77 -7.08
CA LYS A 358 -68.94 28.63 -8.04
C LYS A 358 -70.28 28.02 -8.42
N GLU A 359 -70.35 26.71 -8.63
CA GLU A 359 -71.61 26.00 -8.91
C GLU A 359 -72.56 26.03 -7.71
N GLU A 360 -72.08 25.80 -6.48
CA GLU A 360 -72.88 25.96 -5.26
C GLU A 360 -73.35 27.41 -5.08
N LYS A 361 -72.48 28.39 -5.31
CA LYS A 361 -72.87 29.81 -5.29
C LYS A 361 -73.95 30.10 -6.33
N LYS A 362 -73.80 29.64 -7.56
CA LYS A 362 -74.81 29.79 -8.61
C LYS A 362 -76.13 29.12 -8.21
N ALA A 363 -76.07 27.91 -7.66
CA ALA A 363 -77.25 27.16 -7.20
C ALA A 363 -77.93 27.80 -5.98
N THR A 364 -77.20 28.57 -5.15
CA THR A 364 -77.80 29.39 -4.07
C THR A 364 -78.36 30.71 -4.60
N GLU A 365 -77.71 31.36 -5.58
CA GLU A 365 -78.24 32.53 -6.29
C GLU A 365 -79.53 32.20 -7.06
N GLU A 366 -79.60 31.06 -7.77
CA GLU A 366 -80.82 30.56 -8.40
C GLU A 366 -81.92 30.23 -7.37
N ARG A 367 -81.55 29.71 -6.19
CA ARG A 367 -82.50 29.46 -5.09
C ARG A 367 -83.06 30.78 -4.54
N HIS A 368 -82.20 31.75 -4.28
CA HIS A 368 -82.60 33.07 -3.82
C HIS A 368 -83.41 33.84 -4.86
N GLN A 369 -83.11 33.69 -6.16
CA GLN A 369 -83.92 34.25 -7.23
C GLN A 369 -85.33 33.65 -7.25
N LYS A 370 -85.45 32.33 -7.05
CA LYS A 370 -86.74 31.64 -6.90
C LYS A 370 -87.49 32.03 -5.62
N ASP A 371 -86.76 32.25 -4.52
CA ASP A 371 -87.32 32.80 -3.27
C ASP A 371 -87.82 34.25 -3.49
N ILE A 372 -87.10 35.07 -4.27
CA ILE A 372 -87.54 36.41 -4.66
C ILE A 372 -88.77 36.35 -5.55
N GLU A 373 -88.84 35.45 -6.54
CA GLU A 373 -90.01 35.26 -7.41
C GLU A 373 -91.24 34.79 -6.63
N THR A 374 -91.07 33.86 -5.68
CA THR A 374 -92.17 33.42 -4.81
C THR A 374 -92.60 34.51 -3.83
N LEU A 375 -91.66 35.30 -3.28
CA LEU A 375 -91.98 36.49 -2.47
C LEU A 375 -92.69 37.59 -3.30
N GLN A 376 -92.27 37.82 -4.55
CA GLN A 376 -92.97 38.72 -5.46
C GLN A 376 -94.37 38.18 -5.79
N GLY A 377 -94.55 36.86 -5.92
CA GLY A 377 -95.84 36.21 -6.07
C GLY A 377 -96.75 36.37 -4.84
N THR A 378 -96.22 36.27 -3.62
CA THR A 378 -97.00 36.53 -2.39
C THR A 378 -97.32 38.01 -2.22
N ILE A 379 -96.40 38.92 -2.57
CA ILE A 379 -96.66 40.37 -2.62
C ILE A 379 -97.73 40.69 -3.67
N PHE A 380 -97.70 40.07 -4.85
CA PHE A 380 -98.74 40.23 -5.88
C PHE A 380 -100.08 39.70 -5.38
N SER A 381 -100.10 38.54 -4.72
CA SER A 381 -101.30 37.94 -4.12
C SER A 381 -101.92 38.85 -3.04
N LEU A 382 -101.08 39.42 -2.16
CA LEU A 382 -101.47 40.44 -1.18
C LEU A 382 -102.01 41.71 -1.85
N LYS A 383 -101.40 42.14 -2.97
CA LYS A 383 -101.81 43.31 -3.76
C LYS A 383 -103.08 43.09 -4.58
N THR A 384 -103.44 41.84 -4.88
CA THR A 384 -104.76 41.45 -5.42
C THR A 384 -105.82 41.19 -4.35
N SER A 385 -105.44 41.27 -3.06
CA SER A 385 -106.36 41.19 -1.91
C SER A 385 -106.82 42.59 -1.43
N ASP A 386 -106.70 43.61 -2.27
CA ASP A 386 -106.98 45.02 -1.93
C ASP A 386 -108.49 45.39 -1.96
N ASN A 387 -109.32 44.45 -1.49
CA ASN A 387 -110.74 44.68 -1.12
C ASN A 387 -110.93 44.74 0.42
N GLY A 388 -109.85 44.60 1.21
CA GLY A 388 -109.90 44.70 2.67
C GLY A 388 -109.85 46.12 3.23
N HIS A 389 -109.23 47.06 2.52
CA HIS A 389 -108.95 48.39 3.09
C HIS A 389 -110.16 49.34 3.17
N GLU A 390 -111.23 49.12 2.40
CA GLU A 390 -112.46 49.92 2.53
C GLU A 390 -113.33 49.47 3.72
N ALA A 391 -113.36 48.17 4.02
CA ALA A 391 -114.03 47.64 5.21
C ALA A 391 -113.34 48.12 6.50
N HIS A 392 -112.00 48.10 6.52
CA HIS A 392 -111.23 48.53 7.69
C HIS A 392 -111.32 50.05 7.95
N LYS A 393 -111.58 50.86 6.91
CA LYS A 393 -111.82 52.31 7.02
C LYS A 393 -113.21 52.61 7.59
N LYS A 394 -114.26 51.94 7.10
CA LYS A 394 -115.62 52.05 7.65
C LYS A 394 -115.68 51.63 9.13
N ALA A 395 -114.99 50.55 9.50
CA ALA A 395 -114.86 50.14 10.91
C ALA A 395 -114.16 51.20 11.78
N LEU A 396 -113.13 51.88 11.27
CA LEU A 396 -112.39 52.91 12.00
C LEU A 396 -113.19 54.20 12.20
N ASP A 397 -114.03 54.58 11.24
CA ASP A 397 -114.88 55.76 11.37
C ASP A 397 -116.10 55.50 12.28
N ILE A 398 -116.67 54.28 12.28
CA ILE A 398 -117.64 53.84 13.30
C ILE A 398 -117.02 53.89 14.70
N PHE A 399 -115.80 53.39 14.89
CA PHE A 399 -115.12 53.41 16.19
C PHE A 399 -114.80 54.85 16.68
N LYS A 400 -114.68 55.83 15.77
CA LYS A 400 -114.55 57.25 16.12
C LYS A 400 -115.89 57.88 16.49
N GLU A 401 -117.00 57.51 15.84
CA GLU A 401 -118.35 57.93 16.25
C GLU A 401 -118.75 57.33 17.59
N GLU A 402 -118.51 56.04 17.83
CA GLU A 402 -118.75 55.39 19.12
C GLU A 402 -117.89 56.01 20.23
N LYS A 403 -116.61 56.31 19.95
CA LYS A 403 -115.75 57.02 20.91
C LYS A 403 -116.28 58.42 21.22
N LYS A 404 -116.72 59.18 20.20
CA LYS A 404 -117.29 60.52 20.41
C LYS A 404 -118.61 60.47 21.19
N SER A 405 -119.47 59.49 20.89
CA SER A 405 -120.74 59.26 21.58
C SER A 405 -120.55 58.84 23.04
N THR A 406 -119.55 58.00 23.33
CA THR A 406 -119.22 57.59 24.71
C THR A 406 -118.52 58.69 25.50
N GLU A 407 -117.66 59.51 24.88
CA GLU A 407 -117.12 60.72 25.53
C GLU A 407 -118.23 61.74 25.86
N GLU A 408 -119.24 61.88 25.00
CA GLU A 408 -120.40 62.78 25.23
C GLU A 408 -121.40 62.21 26.26
N LEU A 409 -121.50 60.88 26.37
CA LEU A 409 -122.25 60.19 27.43
C LEU A 409 -121.56 60.35 28.79
N HIS A 410 -120.24 60.14 28.86
CA HIS A 410 -119.47 60.37 30.08
C HIS A 410 -119.42 61.85 30.47
N PHE A 411 -119.50 62.79 29.52
CA PHE A 411 -119.63 64.22 29.87
C PHE A 411 -120.96 64.53 30.57
N LYS A 412 -122.08 63.96 30.07
CA LYS A 412 -123.40 64.07 30.73
C LYS A 412 -123.47 63.34 32.06
N GLU A 413 -122.78 62.21 32.18
CA GLU A 413 -122.64 61.47 33.44
C GLU A 413 -121.79 62.24 34.46
N ILE A 414 -120.75 62.95 34.01
CA ILE A 414 -119.96 63.87 34.84
C ILE A 414 -120.78 65.11 35.24
N GLU A 415 -121.62 65.67 34.37
CA GLU A 415 -122.56 66.75 34.76
C GLU A 415 -123.55 66.27 35.84
N ALA A 416 -124.18 65.10 35.65
CA ALA A 416 -125.08 64.51 36.65
C ALA A 416 -124.35 64.19 37.98
N LEU A 417 -123.09 63.75 37.91
CA LEU A 417 -122.24 63.57 39.09
C LEU A 417 -121.84 64.91 39.72
N HIS A 418 -121.67 65.97 38.95
CA HIS A 418 -121.35 67.30 39.48
C HIS A 418 -122.57 67.97 40.14
N GLU A 419 -123.76 67.74 39.61
CA GLU A 419 -125.04 68.19 40.18
C GLU A 419 -125.40 67.41 41.46
N THR A 420 -125.17 66.10 41.49
CA THR A 420 -125.30 65.29 42.72
C THR A 420 -124.23 65.61 43.77
N ILE A 421 -122.98 65.92 43.38
CA ILE A 421 -121.95 66.42 44.32
C ILE A 421 -122.29 67.82 44.84
N SER A 422 -122.92 68.68 44.03
CA SER A 422 -123.33 70.03 44.45
C SER A 422 -124.52 70.00 45.41
N SER A 423 -125.50 69.13 45.16
CA SER A 423 -126.61 68.88 46.09
C SER A 423 -126.16 68.13 47.37
N LEU A 424 -125.17 67.23 47.29
CA LEU A 424 -124.51 66.65 48.47
C LEU A 424 -123.68 67.67 49.27
N LYS A 425 -123.08 68.68 48.63
CA LYS A 425 -122.45 69.82 49.34
C LYS A 425 -123.50 70.66 50.08
N ALA A 426 -124.64 70.95 49.46
CA ALA A 426 -125.75 71.65 50.11
C ALA A 426 -126.32 70.84 51.29
N PHE A 427 -126.48 69.53 51.12
CA PHE A 427 -126.91 68.61 52.19
C PHE A 427 -125.88 68.55 53.34
N LYS A 428 -124.58 68.54 53.03
CA LYS A 428 -123.50 68.59 54.02
C LYS A 428 -123.52 69.89 54.83
N THR A 429 -123.75 71.05 54.21
CA THR A 429 -123.87 72.32 54.96
C THR A 429 -125.09 72.38 55.88
N GLU A 430 -126.20 71.72 55.54
CA GLU A 430 -127.36 71.62 56.44
C GLU A 430 -127.13 70.59 57.56
N LEU A 431 -126.39 69.50 57.29
CA LEU A 431 -125.95 68.54 58.31
C LEU A 431 -124.95 69.14 59.31
N GLU A 432 -124.02 69.98 58.86
CA GLU A 432 -123.08 70.70 59.75
C GLU A 432 -123.80 71.75 60.62
N LYS A 433 -124.89 72.33 60.11
CA LYS A 433 -125.79 73.23 60.84
C LYS A 433 -126.65 72.48 61.89
N GLN A 434 -127.13 71.27 61.60
CA GLN A 434 -127.82 70.44 62.60
C GLN A 434 -126.88 69.81 63.64
N ASN A 435 -125.61 69.53 63.29
CA ASN A 435 -124.62 69.01 64.23
C ASN A 435 -124.18 70.07 65.26
N GLY A 436 -124.31 71.37 64.94
CA GLY A 436 -124.16 72.47 65.90
C GLY A 436 -125.21 72.43 67.02
N SER A 437 -126.44 72.03 66.72
CA SER A 437 -127.55 71.92 67.69
C SER A 437 -127.51 70.63 68.54
N LEU A 438 -126.65 69.66 68.21
CA LEU A 438 -126.48 68.44 69.02
C LEU A 438 -125.54 68.64 70.23
N LYS A 439 -124.86 69.79 70.31
CA LYS A 439 -123.91 70.11 71.39
C LYS A 439 -124.56 70.74 72.62
N SER A 440 -125.76 71.34 72.49
CA SER A 440 -126.58 71.85 73.59
C SER A 440 -127.46 70.76 74.23
N LEU A 441 -127.95 69.79 73.44
CA LEU A 441 -128.83 68.70 73.91
C LEU A 441 -128.12 67.63 74.78
N LYS A 442 -126.78 67.60 74.82
CA LYS A 442 -126.02 66.67 75.69
C LYS A 442 -125.80 67.16 77.12
N GLU A 443 -125.97 68.46 77.39
CA GLU A 443 -125.95 68.97 78.78
C GLU A 443 -127.34 68.86 79.43
N GLU A 444 -128.41 69.03 78.66
CA GLU A 444 -129.79 68.84 79.12
C GLU A 444 -130.09 67.38 79.51
N LYS A 445 -129.51 66.40 78.80
CA LYS A 445 -129.63 64.97 79.16
C LYS A 445 -129.04 64.64 80.54
N LYS A 446 -127.95 65.32 80.95
CA LYS A 446 -127.35 65.16 82.29
C LYS A 446 -128.23 65.75 83.41
N ALA A 447 -129.09 66.73 83.09
CA ALA A 447 -130.06 67.27 84.04
C ALA A 447 -131.28 66.35 84.22
N THR A 448 -131.70 65.63 83.17
CA THR A 448 -132.84 64.70 83.23
C THR A 448 -132.49 63.34 83.82
N GLU A 449 -131.30 62.78 83.58
CA GLU A 449 -130.86 61.54 84.26
C GLU A 449 -130.80 61.71 85.80
N LYS A 450 -130.49 62.92 86.29
CA LYS A 450 -130.47 63.22 87.73
C LYS A 450 -131.86 63.44 88.35
N ARG A 451 -132.92 63.62 87.55
CA ARG A 451 -134.32 63.56 88.00
C ARG A 451 -134.83 62.11 87.97
N HIS A 452 -134.61 61.40 86.86
CA HIS A 452 -135.09 60.03 86.72
C HIS A 452 -134.44 59.03 87.69
N LEU A 453 -133.20 59.25 88.16
CA LEU A 453 -132.68 58.40 89.24
C LEU A 453 -133.46 58.56 90.56
N LYS A 454 -133.90 59.78 90.90
CA LYS A 454 -134.76 60.03 92.06
C LYS A 454 -136.16 59.44 91.90
N ASP A 455 -136.71 59.48 90.69
CA ASP A 455 -138.02 58.88 90.40
C ASP A 455 -137.95 57.34 90.38
N ILE A 456 -136.83 56.76 89.95
CA ILE A 456 -136.57 55.30 90.03
C ILE A 456 -136.40 54.84 91.49
N GLU A 457 -135.68 55.60 92.33
CA GLU A 457 -135.60 55.33 93.78
C GLU A 457 -136.98 55.45 94.47
N ALA A 458 -137.86 56.34 94.00
CA ALA A 458 -139.23 56.45 94.49
C ALA A 458 -140.13 55.28 94.04
N LEU A 459 -139.97 54.79 92.79
CA LEU A 459 -140.82 53.75 92.21
C LEU A 459 -140.36 52.32 92.51
N GLN A 460 -139.05 52.04 92.63
CA GLN A 460 -138.60 50.71 93.09
C GLN A 460 -138.82 50.50 94.60
N LYS A 461 -139.01 51.58 95.36
CA LYS A 461 -139.54 51.50 96.73
C LYS A 461 -141.02 51.08 96.78
N GLN A 462 -141.75 51.12 95.66
CA GLN A 462 -143.08 50.52 95.49
C GLN A 462 -143.06 49.17 94.76
N ILE A 463 -142.09 48.93 93.85
CA ILE A 463 -141.94 47.67 93.10
C ILE A 463 -140.77 46.84 93.66
N SER A 464 -140.85 46.53 94.96
CA SER A 464 -139.99 45.56 95.66
C SER A 464 -140.78 44.37 96.24
N MET A 465 -142.06 44.24 95.91
CA MET A 465 -142.93 43.14 96.36
C MET A 465 -143.80 42.59 95.21
N LEU A 466 -143.50 41.37 94.76
CA LEU A 466 -144.31 40.52 93.84
C LEU A 466 -144.26 40.92 92.33
N LYS A 467 -144.30 40.02 91.34
CA LYS A 467 -143.89 38.59 91.20
C LYS A 467 -144.00 38.21 89.69
N THR A 468 -143.12 37.32 89.20
CA THR A 468 -143.32 36.39 88.05
C THR A 468 -143.81 36.85 86.66
N SER A 469 -143.19 36.24 85.63
CA SER A 469 -143.73 35.89 84.30
C SER A 469 -143.70 36.93 83.18
N ALA A 470 -142.88 36.67 82.15
CA ALA A 470 -143.31 36.41 80.75
C ALA A 470 -142.18 36.67 79.72
N ARG A 471 -141.76 35.58 79.06
CA ARG A 471 -141.20 35.55 77.68
C ARG A 471 -142.37 35.83 76.70
N PRO A 472 -142.24 35.88 75.34
CA PRO A 472 -141.03 35.80 74.50
C PRO A 472 -141.03 36.72 73.23
N GLU A 473 -139.94 36.71 72.43
CA GLU A 473 -139.92 36.61 70.94
C GLU A 473 -140.65 37.68 70.05
N LYS A 474 -140.40 37.88 68.73
CA LYS A 474 -139.38 37.47 67.72
C LYS A 474 -139.57 38.26 66.40
N ASN A 475 -138.71 37.92 65.42
CA ASN A 475 -138.89 37.92 63.95
C ASN A 475 -138.18 39.08 63.21
N SER A 476 -137.20 38.87 62.31
CA SER A 476 -137.05 37.92 61.15
C SER A 476 -137.81 38.43 59.90
N PRO A 477 -137.48 37.99 58.64
CA PRO A 477 -136.70 36.80 58.24
C PRO A 477 -135.77 36.90 56.99
N SER A 478 -135.01 35.81 56.73
CA SER A 478 -134.67 35.22 55.40
C SER A 478 -133.85 36.04 54.35
N SER A 479 -133.06 35.46 53.43
CA SER A 479 -132.80 34.05 53.07
C SER A 479 -131.36 33.79 52.55
N SER A 480 -130.95 32.54 52.73
CA SER A 480 -129.80 31.78 52.19
C SER A 480 -129.31 32.03 50.75
N ARG A 481 -127.99 31.84 50.51
CA ARG A 481 -127.35 30.83 49.60
C ARG A 481 -125.80 30.96 49.68
N SER A 482 -125.10 30.15 50.48
CA SER A 482 -124.48 28.84 50.19
C SER A 482 -123.21 28.84 49.31
N SER A 483 -122.31 27.90 49.65
CA SER A 483 -121.29 27.23 48.81
C SER A 483 -119.84 27.76 48.91
N THR A 484 -118.88 26.99 49.47
CA THR A 484 -118.25 25.72 48.99
C THR A 484 -117.05 26.07 48.11
N GLU A 485 -115.84 26.12 48.69
CA GLU A 485 -114.76 25.11 48.57
C GLU A 485 -113.97 25.19 47.25
N GLN A 486 -112.73 24.68 47.27
CA GLN A 486 -112.12 23.95 46.14
C GLN A 486 -111.74 24.79 44.87
N THR A 487 -110.61 24.59 44.18
CA THR A 487 -109.42 23.73 44.40
C THR A 487 -108.23 24.32 43.59
N GLN A 488 -107.13 23.56 43.45
CA GLN A 488 -106.42 23.20 42.19
C GLN A 488 -106.83 23.94 40.86
N ASP A 489 -105.97 24.07 39.84
CA ASP A 489 -104.67 23.45 39.60
C ASP A 489 -103.83 24.14 38.50
N GLN A 490 -102.61 23.64 38.32
CA GLN A 490 -101.90 23.42 37.05
C GLN A 490 -102.35 24.16 35.77
N SER A 491 -101.36 24.82 35.13
CA SER A 491 -100.71 24.15 33.99
C SER A 491 -99.25 24.57 33.78
N LYS A 492 -98.34 23.68 34.19
CA LYS A 492 -97.02 23.47 33.55
C LYS A 492 -97.26 22.74 32.21
N PRO A 493 -96.38 22.83 31.17
CA PRO A 493 -95.07 22.17 31.16
C PRO A 493 -93.95 23.05 30.52
N ASN A 494 -92.64 22.78 30.58
CA ASN A 494 -91.80 21.64 31.00
C ASN A 494 -91.77 20.37 30.11
N GLN A 495 -91.29 20.48 28.86
CA GLN A 495 -90.58 19.42 28.10
C GLN A 495 -89.57 20.11 27.15
N LYS A 496 -88.30 19.71 26.94
CA LYS A 496 -87.57 18.42 26.96
C LYS A 496 -87.50 17.72 25.59
N LEU A 497 -86.61 18.21 24.73
CA LEU A 497 -85.90 17.46 23.67
C LEU A 497 -84.42 17.85 23.79
N LYS A 498 -83.41 16.98 23.92
CA LYS A 498 -83.30 15.52 23.71
C LYS A 498 -83.34 15.03 22.25
N GLY A 499 -82.33 15.44 21.47
CA GLY A 499 -81.76 14.67 20.35
C GLY A 499 -80.24 14.66 20.55
N LYS A 500 -79.55 13.51 20.69
CA LYS A 500 -79.28 12.51 19.62
C LYS A 500 -78.72 13.22 18.39
N GLY A 501 -77.52 12.95 17.90
CA GLY A 501 -76.60 11.81 18.06
C GLY A 501 -75.65 11.92 16.85
N SER A 502 -74.40 11.49 16.93
CA SER A 502 -73.93 10.15 16.60
C SER A 502 -72.41 10.19 16.87
N LYS A 503 -71.77 9.15 17.42
CA LYS A 503 -71.20 8.01 16.66
C LYS A 503 -70.38 8.49 15.43
N THR A 504 -69.11 8.10 15.26
CA THR A 504 -68.43 6.92 15.81
C THR A 504 -66.92 7.00 15.54
N ASN A 505 -66.16 6.32 16.40
CA ASN A 505 -64.91 5.57 16.11
C ASN A 505 -63.65 6.36 15.66
N ASN A 506 -62.48 6.26 16.31
CA ASN A 506 -61.67 5.11 16.80
C ASN A 506 -60.60 4.70 15.75
N TRP A 507 -59.54 4.01 16.20
CA TRP A 507 -58.27 3.66 15.48
C TRP A 507 -57.29 4.84 15.41
N ALA A 508 -56.17 4.93 16.13
CA ALA A 508 -55.30 3.96 16.84
C ALA A 508 -54.27 3.20 15.97
N ASN A 509 -52.99 3.54 16.22
CA ASN A 509 -51.73 2.77 16.16
C ASN A 509 -51.46 1.72 15.07
N THR A 510 -50.31 1.90 14.41
CA THR A 510 -49.33 0.86 13.99
C THR A 510 -47.98 1.60 13.92
N ILE A 511 -46.90 1.39 14.69
CA ILE A 511 -46.20 0.26 15.34
C ILE A 511 -45.33 -0.59 14.38
N LEU A 512 -44.02 -0.73 14.72
CA LEU A 512 -42.96 -1.57 14.11
C LEU A 512 -42.56 -1.15 12.66
N SER A 513 -41.34 -1.30 12.12
CA SER A 513 -40.05 -1.96 12.48
C SER A 513 -38.94 -1.39 11.55
N ARG A 514 -37.63 -1.68 11.62
CA ARG A 514 -36.65 -2.08 12.69
C ARG A 514 -35.30 -2.40 11.99
N TRP A 515 -34.15 -1.90 12.51
CA TRP A 515 -32.76 -2.31 12.15
C TRP A 515 -32.36 -2.01 10.68
N SER A 516 -31.11 -2.05 10.19
CA SER A 516 -29.75 -2.26 10.77
C SER A 516 -28.70 -1.58 9.85
N GLU A 517 -27.42 -1.55 10.24
CA GLU A 517 -26.27 -1.34 9.35
C GLU A 517 -26.22 -2.39 8.22
N PRO A 518 -25.42 -2.15 7.16
CA PRO A 518 -24.23 -2.99 7.05
C PRO A 518 -22.94 -2.24 6.66
N GLU A 519 -21.82 -2.89 6.97
CA GLU A 519 -20.52 -2.71 6.32
C GLU A 519 -20.62 -2.99 4.81
N ASP A 520 -19.81 -2.31 3.98
CA ASP A 520 -18.85 -2.98 3.10
C ASP A 520 -18.05 -1.99 2.22
N GLN A 521 -16.76 -2.30 2.02
CA GLN A 521 -15.95 -1.76 0.91
C GLN A 521 -16.26 -2.54 -0.37
N PRO A 522 -16.10 -1.94 -1.57
CA PRO A 522 -14.83 -2.08 -2.31
C PRO A 522 -14.48 -0.80 -3.12
N GLN A 523 -13.32 -0.63 -3.77
CA GLN A 523 -12.17 -1.51 -4.04
C GLN A 523 -10.92 -0.64 -4.24
#